data_AF-A0A2U1RIM0-F1
#
_entry.id   AF-A0A2U1RIM0-F1
#
_cell.length_a   1.000
_cell.length_b   1.000
_cell.length_c   1.000
_cell.angle_alpha   90.00
_cell.angle_beta   90.00
_cell.angle_gamma   90.00
#
_symmetry.space_group_name_H-M   'P 1'
#
loop_
_entity.id
_entity.type
_entity.pdbx_description
1 polymer ?
#
loop_
_entity_poly.entity_id
_entity_poly.type
_entity_poly.pdbx_seq_one_letter_code
_entity_poly.pdbx_strand_id
1 'polypeptide(L)'
;MKTTVEISDELYRHAKAEAALRGRKLRELVEEGLRLVIQSPRDRATRPTLQELTQKACGVVDSGIPDLASNPKHLADFGRHARRHR
;
A
#
# COMPACT_ATOMS: atom_id res chain seq x y z
N MET A 1 19.25 -14.67 -24.16
CA MET A 1 18.55 -15.97 -24.13
C MET A 1 17.18 -15.82 -24.76
N LYS A 2 16.66 -16.85 -25.45
CA LYS A 2 15.28 -16.88 -25.97
C LYS A 2 14.47 -17.86 -25.13
N THR A 3 13.29 -17.44 -24.70
CA THR A 3 12.38 -18.25 -23.87
C THR A 3 10.96 -18.06 -24.40
N THR A 4 10.17 -19.13 -24.38
CA THR A 4 8.75 -19.10 -24.72
C THR A 4 7.95 -19.16 -23.43
N VAL A 5 6.98 -18.26 -23.26
CA VAL A 5 6.09 -18.20 -22.10
C VAL A 5 4.65 -18.16 -22.58
N GLU A 6 3.76 -18.84 -21.87
CA GLU A 6 2.32 -18.75 -22.11
C GLU A 6 1.76 -17.57 -21.32
N ILE A 7 0.99 -16.73 -22.00
CA ILE A 7 0.34 -15.53 -21.44
C ILE A 7 -1.08 -15.46 -21.97
N SER A 8 -2.01 -14.95 -21.16
CA SER A 8 -3.38 -14.76 -21.61
C SER A 8 -3.43 -13.76 -22.78
N ASP A 9 -4.36 -13.97 -23.71
CA ASP A 9 -4.53 -13.10 -24.88
C ASP A 9 -4.85 -11.65 -24.45
N GLU A 10 -5.66 -11.47 -23.40
CA GLU A 10 -5.95 -10.16 -22.82
C GLU A 10 -4.67 -9.44 -22.35
N LEU A 11 -3.81 -10.13 -21.60
CA LEU A 11 -2.56 -9.55 -21.12
C LEU A 11 -1.60 -9.24 -22.28
N TYR A 12 -1.53 -10.11 -23.28
CA TYR A 12 -0.73 -9.88 -24.48
C TYR A 12 -1.19 -8.62 -25.22
N ARG A 13 -2.50 -8.42 -25.40
CA ARG A 13 -3.06 -7.23 -26.07
C ARG A 13 -2.74 -5.95 -25.31
N HIS A 14 -2.96 -5.94 -24.00
CA HIS A 14 -2.64 -4.78 -23.17
C HIS A 14 -1.14 -4.46 -23.19
N ALA A 15 -0.27 -5.46 -23.03
CA ALA A 15 1.17 -5.26 -23.07
C ALA A 15 1.66 -4.75 -24.43
N LYS A 16 1.06 -5.24 -25.53
CA LYS A 16 1.39 -4.78 -26.89
C LYS A 16 0.95 -3.34 -27.14
N ALA A 17 -0.24 -2.96 -26.67
CA ALA A 17 -0.71 -1.58 -26.74
C ALA A 17 0.19 -0.65 -25.92
N GLU A 18 0.54 -1.03 -24.69
CA GLU A 18 1.43 -0.26 -23.82
C GLU A 18 2.83 -0.08 -24.43
N ALA A 19 3.38 -1.14 -25.03
CA ALA A 19 4.67 -1.07 -25.72
C ALA A 19 4.63 -0.08 -26.90
N ALA A 20 3.54 -0.10 -27.69
CA ALA A 20 3.35 0.82 -28.80
C ALA A 20 3.21 2.27 -28.33
N LEU A 21 2.43 2.53 -27.27
CA LEU A 21 2.27 3.86 -26.68
C LEU A 21 3.61 4.42 -26.17
N ARG A 22 4.47 3.57 -25.62
CA ARG A 22 5.81 3.95 -25.14
C ARG A 22 6.87 4.02 -26.23
N GLY A 23 6.53 3.67 -27.48
CA GLY A 23 7.49 3.60 -28.59
C GLY A 23 8.59 2.55 -28.39
N ARG A 24 8.30 1.47 -27.65
CA ARG A 24 9.26 0.42 -27.29
C ARG A 24 8.84 -0.95 -27.83
N LYS A 25 9.78 -1.88 -27.89
CA LYS A 25 9.46 -3.26 -28.29
C LYS A 25 8.80 -4.00 -27.11
N LEU A 26 7.83 -4.87 -27.41
CA LEU A 26 7.19 -5.72 -26.38
C LEU A 26 8.23 -6.50 -25.55
N ARG A 27 9.30 -6.98 -26.18
CA ARG A 27 10.41 -7.67 -25.48
C ARG A 27 11.05 -6.80 -24.40
N GLU A 28 11.27 -5.51 -24.66
CA GLU A 28 11.89 -4.59 -23.70
C GLU A 28 10.96 -4.35 -22.51
N LEU A 29 9.66 -4.19 -22.77
CA LEU A 29 8.64 -4.06 -21.72
C LEU A 29 8.56 -5.31 -20.84
N VAL A 30 8.61 -6.50 -21.44
CA VAL A 30 8.61 -7.78 -20.71
C VAL A 30 9.88 -7.93 -19.87
N GLU A 31 11.04 -7.57 -20.41
CA GLU A 31 12.32 -7.65 -19.68
C GLU A 31 12.37 -6.67 -18.51
N GLU A 32 11.88 -5.44 -18.70
CA GLU A 32 11.72 -4.45 -17.64
C GLU A 32 10.80 -4.95 -16.53
N GLY A 33 9.63 -5.50 -16.88
CA GLY A 33 8.69 -6.08 -15.93
C GLY A 33 9.32 -7.21 -15.10
N LEU A 34 10.02 -8.14 -15.76
CA LEU A 34 10.73 -9.23 -15.07
C LEU A 34 11.80 -8.71 -14.11
N ARG A 35 12.57 -7.71 -14.55
CA ARG A 35 13.61 -7.08 -13.72
C ARG A 35 13.00 -6.43 -12.48
N LEU A 36 11.91 -5.68 -12.63
CA LEU A 36 11.20 -5.05 -11.52
C LEU A 36 10.71 -6.09 -10.51
N VAL A 37 10.15 -7.20 -10.96
CA VAL A 37 9.65 -8.27 -10.07
C VAL A 37 10.77 -8.94 -9.29
N ILE A 38 11.96 -9.11 -9.89
CA ILE A 38 13.11 -9.74 -9.23
C ILE A 38 13.84 -8.76 -8.29
N GLN A 39 13.98 -7.50 -8.71
CA GLN A 39 14.74 -6.49 -7.97
C GLN A 39 13.93 -5.79 -6.89
N SER A 40 12.60 -5.77 -7.01
CA SER A 40 11.76 -5.32 -5.90
C SER A 40 11.95 -6.30 -4.76
N PRO A 41 12.50 -5.87 -3.60
CA PRO A 41 12.42 -6.69 -2.41
C PRO A 41 10.96 -7.09 -2.28
N ARG A 42 10.68 -8.37 -2.01
CA ARG A 42 9.37 -8.78 -1.49
C ARG A 42 9.23 -8.25 -0.07
N ASP A 43 9.40 -6.95 0.10
CA ASP A 43 8.87 -6.24 1.21
C ASP A 43 7.36 -6.32 0.99
N ARG A 44 6.76 -7.31 1.63
CA ARG A 44 5.65 -6.97 2.51
C ARG A 44 6.21 -5.92 3.48
N ALA A 45 6.39 -4.70 2.99
CA ALA A 45 6.59 -3.54 3.82
C ALA A 45 5.28 -3.50 4.57
N THR A 46 5.29 -4.11 5.76
CA THR A 46 4.27 -3.92 6.76
C THR A 46 4.20 -2.41 6.86
N ARG A 47 3.19 -1.80 6.23
CA ARG A 47 3.03 -0.36 6.30
C ARG A 47 3.01 -0.06 7.79
N PRO A 48 3.89 0.85 8.26
CA PRO A 48 3.93 1.14 9.67
C PRO A 48 2.52 1.55 10.07
N THR A 49 2.03 0.90 11.12
CA THR A 49 0.71 1.18 11.67
C THR A 49 0.68 2.65 12.12
N LEU A 50 -0.52 3.24 12.18
CA LEU A 50 -0.67 4.60 12.67
C LEU A 50 -0.06 4.75 14.08
N GLN A 51 -0.14 3.70 14.91
CA GLN A 51 0.50 3.65 16.21
C GLN A 51 2.02 3.80 16.12
N GLU A 52 2.70 3.02 15.26
CA GLU A 52 4.15 3.10 15.09
C GLU A 52 4.60 4.47 14.59
N LEU A 53 3.83 5.09 13.69
CA LEU A 53 4.11 6.45 13.19
C LEU A 53 3.93 7.53 14.26
N THR A 54 2.96 7.36 15.17
CA THR A 54 2.57 8.39 16.15
C THR A 54 3.13 8.14 17.55
N GLN A 55 3.83 7.04 17.79
CA GLN A 55 4.38 6.65 19.09
C GLN A 55 5.19 7.77 19.76
N LYS A 56 5.97 8.52 18.98
CA LYS A 56 6.79 9.64 19.48
C LYS A 56 5.98 10.89 19.81
N ALA A 57 4.74 11.00 19.36
CA ALA A 57 3.85 12.13 19.58
C ALA A 57 2.84 11.88 20.72
N CYS A 58 2.55 10.61 21.03
CA CYS A 58 1.69 10.23 22.15
C CYS A 58 2.27 10.69 23.49
N GLY A 59 1.58 11.59 24.19
CA GLY A 59 1.96 12.05 25.53
C GLY A 59 3.10 13.08 25.58
N VAL A 60 3.51 13.65 24.44
CA VAL A 60 4.57 14.70 24.40
C VAL A 60 4.15 15.99 25.08
N VAL A 61 2.85 16.26 25.16
CA VAL A 61 2.31 17.45 25.82
C VAL A 61 1.72 17.06 27.16
N ASP A 62 2.35 17.53 28.24
CA ASP A 62 1.70 17.55 29.55
C ASP A 62 0.70 18.70 29.59
N SER A 63 -0.56 18.37 29.33
CA SER A 63 -1.65 19.34 29.32
C SER A 63 -2.19 19.67 30.71
N GLY A 64 -1.78 18.94 31.75
CA GLY A 64 -2.43 18.98 33.07
C GLY A 64 -3.88 18.48 33.09
N ILE A 65 -4.43 18.06 31.95
CA ILE A 65 -5.79 17.50 31.83
C ILE A 65 -5.64 15.96 31.80
N PRO A 66 -6.24 15.23 32.77
CA PRO A 66 -6.07 13.77 32.89
C PRO A 66 -6.53 12.97 31.67
N ASP A 67 -7.46 13.52 30.90
CA ASP A 67 -8.02 12.89 29.72
C ASP A 67 -8.35 13.92 28.63
N LEU A 68 -7.51 13.98 27.60
CA LEU A 68 -7.75 14.77 26.39
C LEU A 68 -8.53 13.99 25.32
N ALA A 69 -8.60 12.67 25.46
CA ALA A 69 -9.23 11.79 24.49
C ALA A 69 -10.74 11.66 24.74
N SER A 70 -11.21 11.91 25.96
CA SER A 70 -12.62 11.94 26.31
C SER A 70 -13.08 13.36 26.60
N ASN A 71 -13.71 13.99 25.61
CA ASN A 71 -14.52 15.18 25.84
C ASN A 71 -15.93 14.73 26.22
N PRO A 72 -16.36 14.79 27.48
CA PRO A 72 -17.68 14.28 27.87
C PRO A 72 -18.85 15.02 27.21
N LYS A 73 -18.66 16.25 26.69
CA LYS A 73 -19.71 16.97 25.95
C LYS A 73 -19.85 16.49 24.49
N HIS A 74 -18.76 16.04 23.87
CA HIS A 74 -18.72 15.76 22.42
C HIS A 74 -18.34 14.32 22.05
N LEU A 75 -17.82 13.54 23.00
CA LEU A 75 -17.30 12.18 22.82
C LEU A 75 -17.95 11.17 23.77
N ALA A 76 -19.02 11.56 24.48
CA ALA A 76 -19.74 10.68 25.41
C ALA A 76 -20.11 9.33 24.80
N ASP A 77 -20.37 9.25 23.49
CA ASP A 77 -20.76 7.99 22.82
C ASP A 77 -19.77 7.57 21.71
N PHE A 78 -18.64 8.24 21.61
CA PHE A 78 -17.64 7.95 20.58
C PHE A 78 -17.00 6.58 20.86
N GLY A 79 -16.96 5.70 19.86
CA GLY A 79 -16.36 4.37 19.95
C GLY A 79 -17.19 3.28 20.66
N ARG A 80 -18.24 3.62 21.43
CA ARG A 80 -19.12 2.60 22.08
C ARG A 80 -19.93 1.76 21.08
N HIS A 81 -20.11 2.27 19.86
CA HIS A 81 -20.85 1.59 18.79
C HIS A 81 -19.97 0.91 17.74
N ALA A 82 -18.65 0.81 17.95
CA ALA A 82 -17.81 -0.04 17.12
C ALA A 82 -18.12 -1.50 17.44
N ARG A 83 -19.21 -2.02 16.86
CA ARG A 83 -19.50 -3.45 16.81
C ARG A 83 -18.24 -4.12 16.28
N ARG A 84 -17.57 -4.89 17.13
CA ARG A 84 -16.58 -5.87 16.68
C ARG A 84 -17.34 -6.80 15.74
N HIS A 85 -17.21 -6.59 14.44
CA HIS A 85 -17.47 -7.65 13.48
C HIS A 85 -16.42 -8.73 13.78
N ARG A 86 -16.83 -9.71 14.58
CA ARG A 86 -16.18 -11.02 14.65
C ARG A 86 -16.45 -11.77 13.36
#